data_AF-T2KQ29-F1
#
_entry.id   AF-T2KQ29-F1
#
_cell.length_a   1.000
_cell.length_b   1.000
_cell.length_c   1.000
_cell.angle_alpha   90.00
_cell.angle_beta   90.00
_cell.angle_gamma   90.00
#
_symmetry.space_group_name_H-M   'P 1'
#
loop_
_entity.id
_entity.type
_entity.pdbx_description
1 polymer ?
#
loop_
_entity_poly.entity_id
_entity_poly.type
_entity_poly.pdbx_seq_one_letter_code
_entity_poly.pdbx_strand_id
1 'polypeptide(L)' 'MPLNADYEPPIQEFIKDLRASEFTILENPLSTQVYGDFDKVMPFLTDALRASFQNLDGVIANMKIVKSDRSDYVPNF' A
#
# COMPACT_ATOMS: atom_id res chain seq x y z
N MET A 1 -9.42 1.08 -11.69
CA MET A 1 -9.79 2.41 -12.24
C MET A 1 -10.57 3.14 -11.17
N PRO A 2 -10.28 4.41 -10.88
CA PRO A 2 -10.99 5.12 -9.82
C PRO A 2 -12.46 5.25 -10.20
N LEU A 3 -13.34 4.89 -9.27
CA LEU A 3 -14.80 4.92 -9.43
C LEU A 3 -15.38 6.32 -9.07
N ASN A 4 -14.55 7.20 -8.51
CA ASN A 4 -14.91 8.54 -8.03
C ASN A 4 -13.90 9.58 -8.55
N ALA A 5 -14.34 10.81 -8.81
CA ALA A 5 -13.50 11.95 -9.21
C ALA A 5 -12.53 12.38 -8.10
N ASP A 6 -12.92 12.26 -6.83
CA ASP A 6 -12.12 12.65 -5.66
C ASP A 6 -11.30 11.48 -5.09
N TYR A 7 -10.67 10.69 -5.98
CA TYR A 7 -9.94 9.48 -5.57
C TYR A 7 -8.56 9.78 -4.94
N GLU A 8 -8.00 10.97 -5.16
CA GLU A 8 -6.62 11.29 -4.76
C GLU A 8 -6.43 11.42 -3.24
N PRO A 9 -7.24 12.20 -2.50
CA PRO A 9 -7.06 12.39 -1.06
C PRO A 9 -6.99 11.07 -0.26
N PRO A 10 -7.90 10.09 -0.43
CA PRO A 10 -7.84 8.87 0.36
C PRO A 10 -6.62 8.00 0.04
N ILE A 11 -6.14 7.99 -1.21
CA ILE A 11 -4.91 7.28 -1.58
C ILE A 11 -3.71 7.94 -0.90
N GLN A 12 -3.67 9.28 -0.87
CA GLN A 12 -2.60 10.01 -0.20
C GLN A 12 -2.60 9.76 1.31
N GLU A 13 -3.77 9.72 1.96
CA GLU A 13 -3.89 9.37 3.38
C GLU A 13 -3.41 7.95 3.65
N PHE A 14 -3.86 6.97 2.86
CA PHE A 14 -3.40 5.59 2.97
C PHE A 14 -1.87 5.48 2.85
N ILE A 15 -1.26 6.16 1.87
CA ILE A 15 0.20 6.18 1.71
C ILE A 15 0.90 6.83 2.92
N LYS A 16 0.32 7.89 3.51
CA LYS A 16 0.88 8.50 4.73
C LYS A 16 0.86 7.53 5.90
N ASP A 17 -0.20 6.75 6.06
CA ASP A 17 -0.29 5.71 7.09
C ASP A 17 0.78 4.63 6.87
N LEU A 18 0.99 4.19 5.62
CA LEU A 18 2.07 3.27 5.27
C LEU A 18 3.44 3.84 5.66
N ARG A 19 3.72 5.11 5.34
CA ARG A 19 4.99 5.78 5.68
C ARG A 19 5.23 5.93 7.18
N ALA A 20 4.17 6.03 7.97
CA ALA A 20 4.25 6.14 9.43
C ALA A 20 4.48 4.78 10.12
N SER A 21 4.43 3.67 9.38
CA SER A 21 4.65 2.32 9.91
C SER A 21 6.14 2.00 10.14
N GLU A 22 6.41 0.87 10.78
CA GLU A 22 7.77 0.33 10.95
C GLU A 22 8.34 -0.33 9.67
N PHE A 23 7.55 -0.41 8.59
CA PHE A 23 7.90 -1.14 7.38
C PHE A 23 8.75 -0.31 6.41
N THR A 24 9.48 -0.98 5.54
CA THR A 24 10.16 -0.32 4.43
C THR A 24 9.15 -0.07 3.30
N ILE A 25 8.97 1.21 2.95
CA ILE A 25 8.01 1.66 1.94
C ILE A 25 8.76 2.17 0.71
N LEU A 26 8.47 1.59 -0.46
CA LEU A 26 8.97 2.06 -1.74
C LEU A 26 7.81 2.45 -2.66
N GLU A 27 7.86 3.64 -3.23
CA GLU A 27 6.78 4.21 -4.02
C GLU A 27 7.23 4.45 -5.46
N ASN A 28 6.30 4.26 -6.38
CA ASN A 28 6.43 4.71 -7.76
C ASN A 28 5.06 5.23 -8.25
N PRO A 29 4.98 5.84 -9.45
CA PRO A 29 3.73 6.43 -9.93
C PRO A 29 2.54 5.46 -10.07
N LEU A 30 2.77 4.15 -10.04
CA LEU A 30 1.74 3.14 -10.26
C LEU A 30 1.44 2.27 -9.02
N SER A 31 2.31 2.27 -8.02
CA SER A 31 2.21 1.34 -6.90
C SER A 31 3.03 1.78 -5.68
N THR A 32 2.59 1.31 -4.52
CA THR A 32 3.34 1.34 -3.28
C THR A 32 3.71 -0.09 -2.90
N GLN A 33 4.97 -0.30 -2.54
CA GLN A 33 5.51 -1.59 -2.11
C GLN A 33 5.80 -1.50 -0.62
N VAL A 34 5.39 -2.53 0.13
CA VAL A 34 5.55 -2.64 1.58
C VAL A 34 6.37 -3.88 1.87
N TYR A 35 7.49 -3.71 2.55
CA TYR A 35 8.40 -4.78 2.94
C TYR A 35 8.47 -4.91 4.46
N GLY A 36 8.35 -6.13 4.96
CA GLY A 36 8.40 -6.43 6.38
C GLY A 36 8.04 -7.88 6.68
N ASP A 37 8.03 -8.21 7.97
CA ASP A 37 7.56 -9.51 8.44
C ASP A 37 6.07 -9.69 8.09
N PHE A 38 5.73 -10.82 7.46
CA PHE A 38 4.36 -11.13 7.04
C PHE A 38 3.36 -11.02 8.21
N ASP A 39 3.73 -11.52 9.39
CA ASP A 39 2.84 -11.55 10.56
C ASP A 39 2.63 -10.16 11.15
N LYS A 40 3.43 -9.17 10.77
CA LYS A 40 3.24 -7.75 11.12
C LYS A 40 2.56 -6.97 10.00
N VAL A 41 2.98 -7.19 8.76
CA VAL A 41 2.50 -6.45 7.58
C VAL A 41 1.01 -6.73 7.34
N MET A 42 0.59 -8.00 7.38
CA MET A 42 -0.79 -8.35 7.01
C MET A 42 -1.84 -7.79 7.97
N PRO A 43 -1.67 -7.85 9.31
CA PRO A 43 -2.59 -7.17 10.23
C PRO A 43 -2.66 -5.66 9.99
N PHE A 44 -1.49 -5.01 9.84
CA PHE A 44 -1.44 -3.57 9.59
C PHE A 44 -2.15 -3.17 8.29
N LEU A 45 -1.87 -3.87 7.17
CA LEU A 45 -2.54 -3.62 5.89
C LEU A 45 -4.05 -3.85 6.00
N THR A 46 -4.48 -4.86 6.76
CA THR A 46 -5.90 -5.14 6.98
C THR A 46 -6.60 -3.97 7.67
N ASP A 47 -5.99 -3.40 8.71
CA ASP A 47 -6.56 -2.29 9.45
C ASP A 47 -6.56 -0.99 8.63
N ALA A 48 -5.46 -0.70 7.93
CA ALA A 48 -5.34 0.46 7.05
C ALA A 48 -6.36 0.40 5.89
N LEU A 49 -6.50 -0.76 5.23
CA LEU A 49 -7.48 -0.94 4.16
C LEU A 49 -8.92 -0.83 4.68
N ARG A 50 -9.19 -1.37 5.88
CA ARG A 50 -10.52 -1.24 6.51
C ARG A 50 -10.87 0.23 6.73
N ALA A 51 -9.94 1.02 7.26
CA ALA A 51 -10.14 2.45 7.48
C ALA A 51 -10.41 3.18 6.15
N SER A 52 -9.62 2.91 5.10
CA SER A 52 -9.85 3.50 3.78
C SER A 52 -11.19 3.10 3.17
N PHE A 53 -11.61 1.84 3.31
CA PHE A 53 -12.85 1.33 2.70
C PHE A 53 -14.10 1.84 3.41
N GLN A 54 -14.03 2.15 4.70
CA GLN A 54 -15.15 2.75 5.44
C GLN A 54 -15.45 4.18 5.00
N ASN A 55 -14.44 4.89 4.49
CA ASN A 55 -14.53 6.30 4.10
C ASN A 55 -14.92 6.50 2.63
N LEU A 56 -15.13 5.43 1.86
CA LEU A 56 -15.29 5.48 0.40
C LEU A 56 -16.41 4.56 -0.09
N ASP A 57 -17.32 5.11 -0.91
CA ASP A 57 -18.46 4.36 -1.47
C ASP A 57 -18.07 3.28 -2.49
N GLY A 58 -16.87 3.35 -3.08
CA GLY A 58 -16.41 2.39 -4.09
C GLY A 58 -14.90 2.40 -4.28
N VAL A 59 -14.25 1.31 -3.88
CA VAL A 59 -12.78 1.15 -3.93
C VAL A 59 -12.40 -0.20 -4.50
N ILE A 60 -11.34 -0.23 -5.30
CA ILE A 60 -10.67 -1.46 -5.72
C ILE A 60 -9.23 -1.38 -5.27
N ALA A 61 -8.83 -2.27 -4.35
CA ALA A 61 -7.43 -2.47 -4.01
C ALA A 61 -6.87 -3.65 -4.81
N ASN A 62 -5.76 -3.42 -5.52
CA ASN A 62 -5.00 -4.48 -6.18
C ASN A 62 -3.74 -4.75 -5.36
N MET A 63 -3.55 -6.00 -4.94
CA MET A 63 -2.40 -6.40 -4.13
C MET A 63 -1.71 -7.62 -4.75
N LYS A 64 -0.38 -7.56 -4.84
CA LYS A 64 0.47 -8.68 -5.24
C LYS A 64 1.41 -9.00 -4.10
N ILE A 65 1.36 -10.25 -3.60
CA ILE A 65 2.24 -10.73 -2.55
C ILE A 65 3.38 -11.51 -3.19
N VAL A 66 4.62 -11.21 -2.79
CA VAL A 66 5.83 -11.87 -3.29
C VAL A 66 6.61 -12.43 -2.11
N LYS A 67 6.91 -13.73 -2.14
CA LYS A 67 7.74 -14.39 -1.13
C LYS A 67 9.23 -14.21 -1.44
N SER A 68 9.73 -12.98 -1.28
CA SER A 68 11.16 -12.65 -1.27
C SER A 68 11.32 -11.18 -0.92
N ASP A 69 12.34 -10.83 -0.14
CA ASP A 69 12.76 -9.44 -0.01
C ASP A 69 13.63 -9.07 -1.22
N ARG A 70 13.24 -7.99 -1.90
CA ARG A 70 13.94 -7.39 -3.04
C ARG A 70 13.97 -5.87 -2.91
N SER A 71 13.84 -5.36 -1.70
CA SER A 71 13.84 -3.92 -1.42
C SER A 71 15.15 -3.25 -1.86
N ASP A 72 16.24 -4.00 -1.95
CA ASP A 72 17.58 -3.58 -2.37
C ASP A 72 17.89 -3.87 -3.85
N TYR A 73 16.92 -4.36 -4.64
CA TYR A 73 17.16 -4.73 -6.03
C TYR A 73 17.56 -3.52 -6.90
N VAL A 74 18.71 -3.63 -7.55
CA VAL A 74 19.20 -2.69 -8.56
C VAL A 74 19.28 -3.42 -9.91
N PRO A 75 18.65 -2.91 -10.98
CA PRO A 75 18.82 -3.45 -12.34
C PRO A 75 20.29 -3.52 -12.75
N ASN A 76 20.71 -4.60 -13.38
CA ASN A 76 22.11 -4.84 -13.77
C ASN A 76 22.31 -5.00 -15.30
N PHE A 77 21.49 -4.32 -16.10
CA PHE A 77 21.50 -4.37 -17.56
C PHE A 77 21.48 -2.96 -18.17
#